data_AF-A0A0D3GMN8-F1
#
_entry.id   AF-A0A0D3GMN8-F1
#
_cell.length_a   1.000
_cell.length_b   1.000
_cell.length_c   1.000
_cell.angle_alpha   90.00
_cell.angle_beta   90.00
_cell.angle_gamma   90.00
#
_symmetry.space_group_name_H-M   'P 1'
#
loop_
_entity.id
_entity.type
_entity.pdbx_description
1 polymer ?
#
loop_
_entity_poly.entity_id
_entity_poly.type
_entity_poly.pdbx_seq_one_letter_code
_entity_poly.pdbx_strand_id
1 'polypeptide(L)'
;MVFQEIIVSFQQRYYTQKTQISLFEEWIMLDRALEEMQKKDSKIVDKLSFKEQMAYVLLKVGRFEEAEKTYRSMLFMNPDNYK
;
A
#
# COMPACT_ATOMS: atom_id res chain seq x y z
N MET A 1 40.83 -10.27 -14.36
CA MET A 1 39.96 -9.10 -14.11
C MET A 1 38.52 -9.37 -14.56
N VAL A 2 38.29 -9.81 -15.81
CA VAL A 2 36.95 -10.11 -16.38
C VAL A 2 36.09 -11.08 -15.54
N PHE A 3 36.69 -12.11 -14.92
CA PHE A 3 35.93 -13.08 -14.11
C PHE A 3 35.29 -12.46 -12.86
N GLN A 4 35.99 -11.53 -12.18
CA GLN A 4 35.45 -10.81 -11.02
C GLN A 4 34.27 -9.92 -11.41
N GLU A 5 34.37 -9.23 -12.55
CA GLU A 5 33.32 -8.34 -13.08
C GLU A 5 32.05 -9.11 -13.44
N ILE A 6 32.20 -10.31 -14.01
CA ILE A 6 31.08 -11.20 -14.31
C ILE A 6 30.36 -11.60 -13.02
N ILE A 7 31.08 -12.01 -11.98
CA ILE A 7 30.49 -12.39 -10.69
C ILE A 7 29.72 -11.23 -10.07
N VAL A 8 30.31 -10.02 -10.04
CA VAL A 8 29.66 -8.83 -9.50
C VAL A 8 28.38 -8.50 -10.27
N SER A 9 28.41 -8.61 -11.60
CA SER A 9 27.24 -8.36 -12.46
C SER A 9 26.11 -9.36 -12.19
N PHE A 10 26.44 -10.65 -12.00
CA PHE A 10 25.45 -11.67 -11.64
C PHE A 10 24.84 -11.42 -10.25
N GLN A 11 25.66 -11.08 -9.25
CA GLN A 11 25.19 -10.73 -7.92
C GLN A 11 24.23 -9.54 -7.96
N GLN A 12 24.62 -8.46 -8.65
CA GLN A 12 23.78 -7.27 -8.80
C GLN A 12 22.43 -7.58 -9.45
N ARG A 13 22.43 -8.41 -10.50
CA ARG A 13 21.20 -8.85 -11.18
C ARG A 13 20.31 -9.67 -10.25
N TYR A 14 20.90 -10.59 -9.47
CA TYR A 14 20.18 -11.41 -8.50
C TYR A 14 19.50 -10.55 -7.43
N TYR A 15 20.24 -9.61 -6.81
CA TYR A 15 19.67 -8.72 -5.79
C TYR A 15 18.55 -7.85 -6.37
N THR A 16 18.74 -7.31 -7.58
CA THR A 16 17.73 -6.50 -8.26
C THR A 16 16.45 -7.31 -8.50
N GLN A 17 16.57 -8.55 -9.00
CA GLN A 17 15.42 -9.42 -9.22
C GLN A 17 14.73 -9.80 -7.91
N LYS A 18 15.50 -10.12 -6.86
CA LYS A 18 14.96 -10.43 -5.53
C LYS A 18 14.15 -9.27 -4.97
N THR A 19 14.65 -8.04 -5.08
CA THR A 19 13.95 -6.82 -4.65
C THR A 19 12.66 -6.59 -5.45
N GLN A 20 12.68 -6.84 -6.77
CA GLN A 20 11.47 -6.72 -7.59
C GLN A 20 10.40 -7.74 -7.19
N ILE A 21 10.79 -8.99 -6.93
CA ILE A 21 9.86 -10.04 -6.49
C ILE A 21 9.24 -9.66 -5.14
N SER A 22 10.05 -9.27 -4.15
CA SER A 22 9.53 -8.89 -2.83
C SER A 22 8.60 -7.69 -2.89
N LEU A 23 8.89 -6.72 -3.76
CA LEU A 23 8.00 -5.59 -3.99
C LEU A 23 6.68 -6.11 -4.58
N PHE A 24 6.70 -6.88 -5.66
CA PHE A 24 5.47 -7.38 -6.27
C PHE A 24 4.59 -8.19 -5.30
N GLU A 25 5.22 -9.01 -4.44
CA GLU A 25 4.53 -9.74 -3.38
C GLU A 25 3.84 -8.79 -2.37
N GLU A 26 4.53 -7.72 -1.94
CA GLU A 26 3.95 -6.69 -1.06
C GLU A 26 2.72 -6.04 -1.71
N TRP A 27 2.80 -5.69 -2.99
CA TRP A 27 1.69 -5.05 -3.72
C TRP A 27 0.48 -5.99 -3.85
N ILE A 28 0.69 -7.27 -4.17
CA ILE A 28 -0.38 -8.27 -4.21
C ILE A 28 -1.07 -8.40 -2.84
N MET A 29 -0.30 -8.38 -1.75
CA MET A 29 -0.86 -8.47 -0.40
C MET A 29 -1.69 -7.23 -0.04
N LEU A 30 -1.26 -6.04 -0.47
CA LEU A 30 -1.98 -4.80 -0.26
C LEU A 30 -3.30 -4.75 -1.05
N ASP A 31 -3.31 -5.21 -2.31
CA ASP A 31 -4.54 -5.34 -3.10
C ASP A 31 -5.56 -6.27 -2.43
N ARG A 32 -5.09 -7.43 -1.96
CA ARG A 32 -5.95 -8.39 -1.22
C ARG A 32 -6.47 -7.80 0.09
N ALA A 33 -5.62 -7.08 0.83
CA ALA A 33 -6.04 -6.40 2.05
C ALA A 33 -7.14 -5.38 1.77
N LEU A 34 -7.00 -4.60 0.69
CA LEU A 34 -7.98 -3.61 0.27
C LEU A 34 -9.34 -4.25 -0.05
N GLU A 35 -9.37 -5.35 -0.80
CA GLU A 35 -10.60 -6.09 -1.09
C GLU A 35 -11.30 -6.59 0.20
N GLU A 36 -10.53 -7.15 1.13
CA GLU A 36 -11.07 -7.66 2.40
C GLU A 36 -11.58 -6.53 3.30
N MET A 37 -10.91 -5.38 3.30
CA MET A 37 -11.39 -4.19 3.98
C MET A 37 -12.74 -3.75 3.37
N GLN A 38 -12.86 -3.65 2.04
CA GLN A 38 -14.11 -3.24 1.38
C GLN A 38 -15.29 -4.17 1.73
N LYS A 39 -15.06 -5.48 1.83
CA LYS A 39 -16.10 -6.45 2.24
C LYS A 39 -16.55 -6.26 3.69
N LYS A 40 -15.67 -5.78 4.56
CA LYS A 40 -15.92 -5.64 6.01
C LYS A 40 -16.43 -4.28 6.39
N ASP A 41 -16.34 -3.28 5.52
CA ASP A 41 -16.66 -1.88 5.82
C ASP A 41 -17.99 -1.72 6.55
N SER A 42 -19.06 -2.38 6.11
CA SER A 42 -20.39 -2.30 6.74
C SER A 42 -20.45 -2.83 8.18
N LYS A 43 -19.55 -3.75 8.55
CA LYS A 43 -19.51 -4.42 9.87
C LYS A 43 -18.62 -3.73 10.90
N ILE A 44 -17.78 -2.78 10.47
CA ILE A 44 -16.85 -2.10 11.37
C ILE A 44 -17.58 -1.03 12.19
N VAL A 45 -17.39 -1.05 13.51
CA VAL A 45 -17.97 -0.07 14.44
C VAL A 45 -17.14 1.21 14.47
N ASP A 46 -15.82 1.09 14.56
CA ASP A 46 -14.88 2.24 14.46
C ASP A 46 -14.64 2.62 12.99
N LYS A 47 -15.51 3.48 12.46
CA LYS A 47 -15.46 3.92 11.07
C LYS A 47 -14.27 4.83 10.76
N LEU A 48 -13.73 5.56 11.74
CA LEU A 48 -12.71 6.57 11.48
C LEU A 48 -11.34 5.91 11.30
N SER A 49 -10.87 5.17 12.30
CA SER A 49 -9.58 4.45 12.24
C SER A 49 -9.53 3.48 11.06
N PHE A 50 -10.65 2.82 10.77
CA PHE A 50 -10.75 1.92 9.63
C PHE A 50 -10.61 2.64 8.28
N LYS A 51 -11.22 3.82 8.13
CA LYS A 51 -11.08 4.62 6.90
C LYS A 51 -9.69 5.21 6.76
N GLU A 52 -9.01 5.54 7.87
CA GLU A 52 -7.61 5.97 7.84
C GLU A 52 -6.70 4.86 7.31
N GLN A 53 -6.87 3.63 7.82
CA GLN A 53 -6.12 2.46 7.35
C GLN A 53 -6.42 2.14 5.88
N MET A 54 -7.70 2.20 5.48
CA MET A 54 -8.11 2.01 4.09
C MET A 54 -7.44 3.04 3.16
N ALA A 55 -7.47 4.32 3.54
CA ALA A 55 -6.86 5.39 2.77
C ALA A 55 -5.33 5.22 2.66
N TYR A 56 -4.66 4.78 3.72
CA TYR A 56 -3.24 4.44 3.69
C TYR A 56 -2.92 3.30 2.71
N VAL A 57 -3.71 2.22 2.72
CA VAL A 57 -3.54 1.10 1.77
C VAL A 57 -3.79 1.56 0.33
N LEU A 58 -4.82 2.38 0.10
CA LEU A 58 -5.10 2.97 -1.21
C LEU A 58 -3.92 3.81 -1.75
N LEU A 59 -3.25 4.59 -0.89
CA LEU A 59 -2.03 5.32 -1.26
C LEU A 59 -0.89 4.37 -1.66
N LYS A 60 -0.70 3.27 -0.91
CA LYS A 60 0.38 2.31 -1.19
C LYS A 60 0.19 1.54 -2.48
N VAL A 61 -1.06 1.27 -2.87
CA VAL A 61 -1.44 0.62 -4.14
C VAL A 61 -1.52 1.62 -5.30
N GLY A 62 -1.40 2.93 -5.04
CA GLY A 62 -1.43 3.97 -6.07
C GLY A 62 -2.84 4.39 -6.54
N ARG A 63 -3.89 4.03 -5.78
CA ARG A 63 -5.29 4.43 -6.04
C ARG A 63 -5.58 5.79 -5.41
N PHE A 64 -4.87 6.82 -5.89
CA PHE A 64 -4.84 8.15 -5.26
C PHE A 64 -6.20 8.86 -5.19
N GLU A 65 -7.02 8.74 -6.24
CA GLU A 65 -8.35 9.39 -6.27
C GLU A 65 -9.27 8.82 -5.19
N GLU A 66 -9.21 7.51 -4.95
CA GLU A 66 -10.00 6.85 -3.91
C GLU A 66 -9.47 7.15 -2.50
N ALA A 67 -8.15 7.22 -2.34
CA ALA A 67 -7.53 7.68 -1.11
C ALA A 67 -8.01 9.11 -0.77
N GLU A 68 -7.97 10.02 -1.75
CA GLU A 68 -8.43 11.40 -1.59
C GLU A 68 -9.91 11.47 -1.18
N LYS A 69 -10.79 10.74 -1.87
CA LYS A 69 -12.21 10.66 -1.52
C LYS A 69 -12.40 10.16 -0.09
N THR A 70 -11.63 9.15 0.32
CA THR A 70 -11.70 8.59 1.68
C THR A 70 -11.26 9.62 2.72
N TYR A 71 -10.12 10.29 2.51
CA TYR A 71 -9.64 11.37 3.38
C TYR A 71 -10.61 12.54 3.48
N ARG A 72 -11.16 12.99 2.35
CA ARG A 72 -12.19 14.04 2.35
C ARG A 72 -13.41 13.63 3.16
N SER A 73 -13.88 12.38 3.02
CA SER A 73 -15.02 11.88 3.80
C SER A 73 -14.76 11.91 5.32
N MET A 74 -13.52 11.66 5.75
CA MET A 74 -13.12 11.69 7.16
C MET A 74 -13.15 13.11 7.75
N LEU A 75 -12.71 14.11 6.98
CA LEU A 75 -12.79 15.52 7.40
C LEU A 75 -14.23 15.98 7.66
N PHE A 76 -15.20 15.44 6.92
CA PHE A 76 -16.62 15.73 7.15
C PHE A 76 -17.22 14.98 8.34
N MET A 77 -16.65 13.84 8.75
CA MET A 77 -17.15 13.06 9.89
C MET A 77 -16.73 13.63 11.25
N ASN A 78 -15.67 14.44 11.29
CA ASN A 78 -15.30 15.17 12.50
C ASN A 78 -14.64 16.52 12.15
N PRO A 79 -15.43 17.58 11.95
CA PRO A 79 -14.93 18.91 11.56
C PRO A 79 -13.95 19.55 12.54
N ASP A 80 -13.87 19.05 13.78
CA ASP A 80 -12.97 19.58 14.81
C ASP A 80 -11.62 18.83 14.88
N ASN A 81 -11.38 17.81 14.04
CA ASN A 81 -10.16 16.98 14.09
C ASN A 81 -8.91 17.63 13.46
N TYR A 82 -9.03 18.82 12.86
CA TYR A 82 -7.94 19.53 12.18
C TYR A 82 -7.73 20.97 12.68
N LYS A 83 -8.30 21.33 13.84
CA LYS A 83 -8.05 22.62 14.50
C LYS A 83 -6.81 22.58 15.38
#